data_AF-A0A6I2U0K5-F1
#
_entry.id   AF-A0A6I2U0K5-F1
#
_cell.length_a   1.000
_cell.length_b   1.000
_cell.length_c   1.000
_cell.angle_alpha   90.00
_cell.angle_beta   90.00
_cell.angle_gamma   90.00
#
_symmetry.space_group_name_H-M   'P 1'
#
loop_
_entity.id
_entity.type
_entity.pdbx_description
1 polymer ?
#
loop_
_entity_poly.entity_id
_entity_poly.type
_entity_poly.pdbx_seq_one_letter_code
_entity_poly.pdbx_strand_id
1 'polypeptide(L)'
;MNSIPLVFWLIPIASVVALGMAWFFFRSMMKEDEGTERMKEIAMHVRKGAMAYLKQQYNVVGIVFVVLAIVFAFMAYVLKVQNPWVPFAFLTGGLFSGLSGFFGMKTATYASARTANGARSGLDKGLKIAFRSGAVMGLVVVGLGLLDIALWFLILHAVYAGESTALITITTTMLTFGMGASTQALFARVGGGIYTKAADVGADLVGKVEANIPEDDPRNPATIADNAGGNAEMSGLGEEVRERTDALDALGNTTAATGKGFAIGSAALTALALLASYIEEIKIAMIRAVEGGKQYIDAAGNIFDPTTASTVDFITFFQVNLINPKVLVGAFLGAMAAFLFCGLTMGAVGRAAGSMVQEVRRQFREIKGILAGEATPDYGRCVEISTRSAQREMILPSLLAIIIPIVVGLVLGVAGVLCLLTGGLAAGFTLAVFMSNSGGAWDNAKKMVEEGHFGGKGSENHKSTIVGDTVGDPFKDTSGPSLNILIKLMSMVSIVMAGLTIAFL
;
A
#
# COMPACT_ATOMS: atom_id res chain seq x y z
N MET A 1 4.91 -33.98 -16.48
CA MET A 1 4.33 -34.11 -15.12
C MET A 1 2.82 -33.92 -15.26
N ASN A 2 2.05 -35.00 -15.41
CA ASN A 2 0.70 -34.93 -15.99
C ASN A 2 -0.46 -34.89 -14.97
N SER A 3 -0.17 -34.80 -13.67
CA SER A 3 -1.21 -34.67 -12.65
C SER A 3 -0.86 -33.60 -11.63
N ILE A 4 -1.83 -32.72 -11.36
CA ILE A 4 -1.75 -31.74 -10.28
C ILE A 4 -1.73 -32.52 -8.95
N PRO A 5 -0.75 -32.27 -8.06
CA PRO A 5 -0.64 -33.03 -6.82
C PRO A 5 -1.84 -32.74 -5.91
N LEU A 6 -2.30 -33.74 -5.15
CA LEU A 6 -3.47 -33.60 -4.28
C LEU A 6 -3.34 -32.43 -3.28
N VAL A 7 -2.12 -32.13 -2.84
CA VAL A 7 -1.82 -31.01 -1.92
C VAL A 7 -2.21 -29.64 -2.50
N PHE A 8 -2.20 -29.48 -3.83
CA PHE A 8 -2.60 -28.23 -4.48
C PHE A 8 -4.05 -27.85 -4.15
N TRP A 9 -4.95 -28.84 -4.07
CA TRP A 9 -6.38 -28.60 -3.82
C TRP A 9 -6.69 -28.00 -2.45
N LEU A 10 -5.73 -28.05 -1.51
CA LEU A 10 -5.84 -27.32 -0.24
C LEU A 10 -5.91 -25.81 -0.45
N ILE A 11 -5.29 -25.28 -1.51
CA ILE A 11 -5.23 -23.84 -1.81
C ILE A 11 -6.62 -23.26 -2.15
N PRO A 12 -7.35 -23.75 -3.18
CA PRO A 12 -8.67 -23.24 -3.48
C PRO A 12 -9.68 -23.53 -2.36
N ILE A 13 -9.55 -24.65 -1.64
CA ILE A 13 -10.40 -24.94 -0.47
C ILE A 13 -10.17 -23.89 0.62
N ALA A 14 -8.92 -23.60 0.97
CA ALA A 14 -8.56 -22.58 1.97
C ALA A 14 -9.08 -21.19 1.55
N SER A 15 -8.99 -20.87 0.26
CA SER A 15 -9.55 -19.63 -0.30
C SER A 15 -11.06 -19.51 -0.06
N VAL A 16 -11.83 -20.55 -0.41
CA VAL A 16 -13.29 -20.58 -0.21
C VAL A 16 -13.64 -20.50 1.28
N VAL A 17 -12.92 -21.22 2.14
CA VAL A 17 -13.11 -21.18 3.60
C VAL A 17 -12.84 -19.77 4.15
N ALA A 18 -11.75 -19.13 3.72
CA ALA A 18 -11.41 -17.77 4.14
C ALA A 18 -12.50 -16.76 3.73
N LEU A 19 -12.98 -16.81 2.49
CA LEU A 19 -14.05 -15.92 2.00
C LEU A 19 -15.39 -16.21 2.69
N GLY A 20 -15.72 -17.48 2.94
CA GLY A 20 -16.90 -17.87 3.71
C GLY A 20 -16.85 -17.33 5.14
N MET A 21 -15.70 -17.43 5.80
CA MET A 21 -15.50 -16.89 7.14
C MET A 21 -15.52 -15.36 7.18
N ALA A 22 -14.93 -14.70 6.18
CA ALA A 22 -15.03 -13.25 6.02
C ALA A 22 -16.49 -12.80 5.89
N TRP A 23 -17.28 -13.49 5.08
CA TRP A 23 -18.70 -13.21 4.94
C TRP A 23 -19.48 -13.43 6.24
N PHE A 24 -19.17 -14.51 6.97
CA PHE A 24 -19.77 -14.80 8.27
C PHE A 24 -19.48 -13.69 9.29
N PHE A 25 -18.22 -13.24 9.40
CA PHE A 25 -17.84 -12.15 10.29
C PHE A 25 -18.47 -10.82 9.88
N PHE A 26 -18.51 -10.51 8.59
CA PHE A 26 -19.19 -9.32 8.08
C PHE A 26 -20.68 -9.35 8.43
N ARG A 27 -21.38 -10.47 8.18
CA ARG A 27 -22.79 -10.66 8.54
C ARG A 27 -23.01 -10.54 10.04
N SER A 28 -22.13 -11.10 10.86
CA SER A 28 -22.22 -11.01 12.32
C SER A 28 -22.05 -9.57 12.80
N MET A 29 -21.09 -8.83 12.24
CA MET A 29 -20.88 -7.42 12.56
C MET A 29 -22.09 -6.57 12.16
N MET A 30 -22.66 -6.81 10.98
CA MET A 30 -23.82 -6.06 10.47
C MET A 30 -25.09 -6.25 11.32
N LYS A 31 -25.18 -7.30 12.14
CA LYS A 31 -26.28 -7.51 13.09
C LYS A 31 -26.17 -6.64 14.34
N GLU A 32 -24.99 -6.10 14.65
CA GLU A 32 -24.81 -5.17 15.77
C GLU A 32 -25.43 -3.81 15.43
N ASP A 33 -26.00 -3.17 16.45
CA ASP A 33 -26.66 -1.87 16.34
C ASP A 33 -25.64 -0.75 16.08
N GLU A 34 -25.94 0.12 15.10
CA GLU A 34 -25.14 1.31 14.76
C GLU A 34 -25.22 2.39 15.84
N GLY A 35 -26.14 2.27 16.80
CA GLY A 35 -26.28 3.17 17.94
C GLY A 35 -27.32 4.25 17.71
N THR A 36 -27.06 5.46 18.23
CA THR A 36 -28.02 6.56 18.18
C THR A 36 -28.20 7.10 16.76
N GLU A 37 -29.28 7.85 16.52
CA GLU A 37 -29.51 8.50 15.22
C GLU A 37 -28.35 9.43 14.82
N ARG A 38 -27.74 10.11 15.81
CA ARG A 38 -26.57 10.95 15.57
C ARG A 38 -25.35 10.14 15.11
N MET A 39 -25.09 8.99 15.75
CA MET A 39 -24.00 8.09 15.32
C MET A 39 -24.21 7.57 13.89
N LYS A 40 -25.46 7.20 13.55
CA LYS A 40 -25.82 6.76 12.20
C LYS A 40 -25.58 7.84 11.16
N GLU A 41 -25.97 9.08 11.46
CA GLU A 41 -25.78 10.26 10.62
C GLU A 41 -24.29 10.50 10.34
N ILE A 42 -23.47 10.58 11.39
CA ILE A 42 -22.01 10.78 11.28
C ILE A 42 -21.37 9.68 10.45
N ALA A 43 -21.64 8.41 10.78
CA ALA A 43 -21.11 7.28 10.03
C ALA A 43 -21.59 7.25 8.57
N MET A 44 -22.78 7.79 8.28
CA MET A 44 -23.29 7.89 6.91
C MET A 44 -22.51 8.92 6.09
N HIS A 45 -22.11 10.05 6.67
CA HIS A 45 -21.23 11.03 6.02
C HIS A 45 -19.86 10.43 5.72
N VAL A 46 -19.27 9.72 6.67
CA VAL A 46 -17.97 9.03 6.51
C VAL A 46 -18.05 7.98 5.40
N ARG A 47 -19.09 7.14 5.41
CA ARG A 47 -19.34 6.13 4.37
C ARG A 47 -19.44 6.77 2.99
N LYS A 48 -20.18 7.88 2.85
CA LYS A 48 -20.31 8.59 1.57
C LYS A 48 -18.98 9.18 1.11
N GLY A 49 -18.25 9.85 2.00
CA GLY A 49 -16.94 10.44 1.69
C GLY A 49 -15.91 9.39 1.25
N ALA A 50 -15.79 8.30 2.02
CA ALA A 50 -14.88 7.20 1.72
C ALA A 50 -15.20 6.54 0.37
N MET A 51 -16.48 6.26 0.07
CA MET A 51 -16.86 5.66 -1.21
C MET A 51 -16.70 6.61 -2.39
N ALA A 52 -16.91 7.92 -2.19
CA ALA A 52 -16.64 8.93 -3.21
C ALA A 52 -15.15 9.01 -3.54
N TYR A 53 -14.29 9.05 -2.51
CA TYR A 53 -12.84 9.01 -2.66
C TYR A 53 -12.38 7.75 -3.40
N LEU A 54 -12.85 6.58 -2.96
CA LEU A 54 -12.45 5.30 -3.55
C LEU A 54 -12.87 5.18 -5.01
N LYS A 55 -14.08 5.63 -5.35
CA LYS A 55 -14.55 5.69 -6.74
C LYS A 55 -13.61 6.54 -7.60
N GLN A 56 -13.24 7.73 -7.12
CA GLN A 56 -12.34 8.61 -7.86
C GLN A 56 -10.93 8.01 -7.99
N GLN A 57 -10.43 7.39 -6.92
CA GLN A 57 -9.16 6.67 -6.93
C GLN A 57 -9.15 5.57 -7.98
N TYR A 58 -10.20 4.75 -8.05
CA TYR A 58 -10.28 3.64 -8.99
C TYR A 58 -10.40 4.11 -10.44
N ASN A 59 -11.02 5.27 -10.67
CA ASN A 59 -11.03 5.88 -12.00
C ASN A 59 -9.63 6.28 -12.46
N VAL A 60 -8.87 6.98 -11.60
CA VAL A 60 -7.51 7.44 -11.93
C VAL A 60 -6.58 6.24 -12.12
N VAL A 61 -6.62 5.28 -11.20
CA VAL A 61 -5.77 4.09 -11.28
C VAL A 61 -6.17 3.19 -12.45
N GLY A 62 -7.46 3.09 -12.77
CA GLY A 62 -7.95 2.36 -13.95
C GLY A 62 -7.33 2.85 -15.25
N ILE A 63 -7.14 4.16 -15.42
CA ILE A 63 -6.44 4.73 -16.59
C ILE A 63 -4.99 4.23 -16.65
N VAL A 64 -4.28 4.24 -15.51
CA VAL A 64 -2.90 3.73 -15.43
C VAL A 64 -2.85 2.25 -15.81
N PHE A 65 -3.78 1.43 -15.32
CA PHE A 65 -3.86 0.01 -15.66
C PHE A 65 -4.11 -0.22 -17.15
N VAL A 66 -4.98 0.56 -17.78
CA VAL A 66 -5.23 0.47 -19.23
C VAL A 66 -3.95 0.79 -20.01
N VAL A 67 -3.24 1.87 -19.65
CA VAL A 67 -1.98 2.25 -20.31
C VAL A 67 -0.93 1.15 -20.16
N LEU A 68 -0.74 0.62 -18.95
CA LEU A 68 0.24 -0.46 -18.70
C LEU A 68 -0.16 -1.77 -19.41
N ALA A 69 -1.44 -2.10 -19.46
CA ALA A 69 -1.93 -3.27 -20.19
C ALA A 69 -1.67 -3.15 -21.70
N ILE A 70 -1.82 -1.95 -22.28
CA ILE A 70 -1.47 -1.70 -23.69
C ILE A 70 0.04 -1.88 -23.91
N VAL A 71 0.87 -1.37 -23.01
CA VAL A 71 2.34 -1.56 -23.07
C VAL A 71 2.69 -3.06 -23.01
N PHE A 72 2.10 -3.80 -22.09
CA PHE A 72 2.34 -5.25 -22.01
C PHE A 72 1.80 -6.01 -23.23
N ALA A 73 0.64 -5.61 -23.77
CA ALA A 73 0.11 -6.21 -24.99
C ALA A 73 1.04 -5.96 -26.18
N PHE A 74 1.60 -4.76 -26.29
CA PHE A 74 2.60 -4.44 -27.31
C PHE A 74 3.87 -5.31 -27.13
N MET A 75 4.37 -5.45 -25.91
CA MET A 75 5.53 -6.30 -25.62
C MET A 75 5.29 -7.78 -25.92
N ALA A 76 4.09 -8.28 -25.60
CA ALA A 76 3.74 -9.68 -25.77
C ALA A 76 3.41 -10.04 -27.22
N TYR A 77 2.60 -9.24 -27.90
CA TYR A 77 2.07 -9.58 -29.23
C TYR A 77 2.84 -8.96 -30.40
N VAL A 78 3.46 -7.79 -30.22
CA VAL A 78 4.21 -7.11 -31.29
C VAL A 78 5.69 -7.43 -31.20
N LEU A 79 6.31 -7.16 -30.05
CA LEU A 79 7.75 -7.41 -29.86
C LEU A 79 8.08 -8.89 -29.61
N LYS A 80 7.09 -9.69 -29.19
CA LYS A 80 7.25 -11.11 -28.83
C LYS A 80 8.35 -11.36 -27.78
N VAL A 81 8.59 -10.37 -26.92
CA VAL A 81 9.57 -10.46 -25.81
C VAL A 81 8.92 -10.89 -24.50
N GLN A 82 7.59 -11.05 -24.48
CA GLN A 82 6.81 -11.41 -23.29
C GLN A 82 5.75 -12.47 -23.59
N ASN A 83 5.31 -13.16 -22.55
CA ASN A 83 4.27 -14.17 -22.67
C ASN A 83 2.90 -13.52 -23.01
N PRO A 84 2.10 -14.09 -23.94
CA PRO A 84 0.79 -13.56 -24.33
C PRO A 84 -0.19 -13.32 -23.17
N TRP A 85 -0.05 -14.05 -22.07
CA TRP A 85 -0.96 -13.95 -20.93
C TRP A 85 -0.60 -12.81 -19.95
N VAL A 86 0.57 -12.19 -20.08
CA VAL A 86 1.06 -11.10 -19.20
C VAL A 86 0.05 -9.94 -19.06
N PRO A 87 -0.55 -9.39 -20.14
CA PRO A 87 -1.48 -8.27 -20.01
C PRO A 87 -2.72 -8.63 -19.18
N PHE A 88 -3.24 -9.85 -19.37
CA PHE A 88 -4.41 -10.34 -18.63
C PHE A 88 -4.05 -10.63 -17.17
N ALA A 89 -2.89 -11.24 -16.94
CA ALA A 89 -2.42 -11.55 -15.60
C ALA A 89 -2.21 -10.30 -14.75
N PHE A 90 -1.62 -9.27 -15.36
CA PHE A 90 -1.48 -7.95 -14.75
C PHE A 90 -2.83 -7.35 -14.33
N LEU A 91 -3.83 -7.41 -15.22
CA LEU A 91 -5.15 -6.84 -14.97
C LEU A 91 -5.91 -7.58 -13.86
N THR A 92 -5.87 -8.91 -13.81
CA THR A 92 -6.58 -9.66 -12.76
C THR A 92 -5.94 -9.46 -11.39
N GLY A 93 -4.62 -9.42 -11.30
CA GLY A 93 -3.93 -9.12 -10.03
C GLY A 93 -4.30 -7.74 -9.49
N GLY A 94 -4.40 -6.73 -10.37
CA GLY A 94 -4.90 -5.41 -10.03
C GLY A 94 -6.37 -5.42 -9.58
N LEU A 95 -7.22 -6.15 -10.29
CA LEU A 95 -8.65 -6.28 -9.96
C LEU A 95 -8.86 -6.89 -8.57
N PHE A 96 -8.24 -8.04 -8.28
CA PHE A 96 -8.40 -8.70 -6.98
C PHE A 96 -7.84 -7.85 -5.82
N SER A 97 -6.70 -7.17 -6.02
CA SER A 97 -6.16 -6.19 -5.07
C SER A 97 -7.13 -5.03 -4.82
N GLY A 98 -7.75 -4.51 -5.89
CA GLY A 98 -8.80 -3.49 -5.80
C GLY A 98 -10.06 -3.97 -5.11
N LEU A 99 -10.48 -5.21 -5.33
CA LEU A 99 -11.63 -5.80 -4.62
C LEU A 99 -11.34 -5.95 -3.13
N SER A 100 -10.15 -6.39 -2.75
CA SER A 100 -9.73 -6.46 -1.34
C SER A 100 -9.78 -5.09 -0.66
N GLY A 101 -9.26 -4.05 -1.32
CA GLY A 101 -9.33 -2.67 -0.83
C GLY A 101 -10.77 -2.18 -0.67
N PHE A 102 -11.64 -2.48 -1.65
CA PHE A 102 -13.05 -2.08 -1.63
C PHE A 102 -13.82 -2.73 -0.48
N PHE A 103 -13.71 -4.06 -0.33
CA PHE A 103 -14.39 -4.76 0.76
C PHE A 103 -13.84 -4.38 2.13
N GLY A 104 -12.53 -4.14 2.24
CA GLY A 104 -11.90 -3.64 3.47
C GLY A 104 -12.46 -2.29 3.88
N MET A 105 -12.43 -1.30 2.98
CA MET A 105 -12.96 0.05 3.25
C MET A 105 -14.45 0.03 3.56
N LYS A 106 -15.23 -0.75 2.80
CA LYS A 106 -16.66 -0.92 3.08
C LYS A 106 -16.88 -1.47 4.49
N THR A 107 -16.17 -2.53 4.87
CA THR A 107 -16.34 -3.14 6.20
C THR A 107 -15.95 -2.19 7.33
N ALA A 108 -14.82 -1.50 7.20
CA ALA A 108 -14.35 -0.53 8.19
C ALA A 108 -15.38 0.61 8.42
N THR A 109 -15.91 1.19 7.34
CA THR A 109 -16.88 2.29 7.42
C THR A 109 -18.26 1.88 7.97
N TYR A 110 -18.63 0.60 7.91
CA TYR A 110 -19.80 0.08 8.63
C TYR A 110 -19.49 -0.27 10.09
N ALA A 111 -18.23 -0.49 10.44
CA ALA A 111 -17.84 -0.93 11.77
C ALA A 111 -17.69 0.21 12.78
N SER A 112 -17.21 1.39 12.37
CA SER A 112 -16.81 2.48 13.29
C SER A 112 -17.90 2.86 14.31
N ALA A 113 -19.11 3.21 13.85
CA ALA A 113 -20.23 3.54 14.74
C ALA A 113 -20.69 2.33 15.58
N ARG A 114 -20.68 1.12 15.03
CA ARG A 114 -21.03 -0.10 15.78
C ARG A 114 -20.05 -0.38 16.90
N THR A 115 -18.75 -0.14 16.67
CA THR A 115 -17.70 -0.26 17.68
C THR A 115 -17.91 0.77 18.78
N ALA A 116 -18.16 2.04 18.43
CA ALA A 116 -18.48 3.08 19.40
C ALA A 116 -19.72 2.73 20.24
N ASN A 117 -20.77 2.19 19.60
CA ASN A 117 -21.99 1.78 20.30
C ASN A 117 -21.73 0.57 21.20
N GLY A 118 -20.93 -0.40 20.75
CA GLY A 118 -20.48 -1.53 21.55
C GLY A 118 -19.68 -1.09 22.78
N ALA A 119 -18.83 -0.07 22.64
CA ALA A 119 -18.06 0.50 23.74
C ALA A 119 -18.93 1.14 24.83
N ARG A 120 -20.18 1.53 24.54
CA ARG A 120 -21.15 1.96 25.57
C ARG A 120 -21.49 0.82 26.53
N SER A 121 -21.60 -0.41 26.03
CA SER A 121 -21.88 -1.59 26.85
C SER A 121 -20.63 -2.18 27.53
N GLY A 122 -19.44 -1.92 27.00
CA GLY A 122 -18.18 -2.38 27.57
C GLY A 122 -17.06 -2.48 26.55
N LEU A 123 -15.81 -2.43 27.02
CA LEU A 123 -14.61 -2.55 26.19
C LEU A 123 -14.59 -3.87 25.39
N ASP A 124 -14.95 -4.99 26.02
CA ASP A 124 -14.98 -6.31 25.37
C ASP A 124 -15.90 -6.33 24.14
N LYS A 125 -17.09 -5.71 24.24
CA LYS A 125 -18.03 -5.66 23.12
C LYS A 125 -17.49 -4.80 21.98
N GLY A 126 -16.97 -3.62 22.28
CA GLY A 126 -16.31 -2.75 21.30
C GLY A 126 -15.15 -3.47 20.59
N LEU A 127 -14.27 -4.11 21.37
CA LEU A 127 -13.13 -4.88 20.88
C LEU A 127 -13.54 -6.01 19.93
N LYS A 128 -14.56 -6.81 20.29
CA LYS A 128 -15.05 -7.92 19.44
C LYS A 128 -15.56 -7.43 18.09
N ILE A 129 -16.26 -6.30 18.05
CA ILE A 129 -16.77 -5.70 16.81
C ILE A 129 -15.60 -5.21 15.94
N ALA A 130 -14.69 -4.44 16.53
CA ALA A 130 -13.50 -3.92 15.86
C ALA A 130 -12.62 -5.06 15.30
N PHE A 131 -12.35 -6.08 16.11
CA PHE A 131 -11.52 -7.21 15.71
C PHE A 131 -12.17 -8.06 14.61
N ARG A 132 -13.48 -8.32 14.69
CA ARG A 132 -14.21 -9.03 13.62
C ARG A 132 -14.19 -8.24 12.32
N SER A 133 -14.37 -6.93 12.36
CA SER A 133 -14.24 -6.05 11.19
C SER A 133 -12.85 -6.15 10.56
N GLY A 134 -11.79 -6.04 11.36
CA GLY A 134 -10.41 -6.21 10.91
C GLY A 134 -10.13 -7.60 10.31
N ALA A 135 -10.70 -8.65 10.91
CA ALA A 135 -10.58 -10.02 10.41
C ALA A 135 -11.22 -10.20 9.03
N VAL A 136 -12.34 -9.53 8.74
CA VAL A 136 -12.95 -9.55 7.38
C VAL A 136 -11.94 -9.05 6.35
N MET A 137 -11.28 -7.91 6.61
CA MET A 137 -10.29 -7.36 5.68
C MET A 137 -9.15 -8.36 5.42
N GLY A 138 -8.57 -8.93 6.47
CA GLY A 138 -7.48 -9.91 6.33
C GLY A 138 -7.90 -11.17 5.58
N LEU A 139 -9.06 -11.73 5.91
CA LEU A 139 -9.58 -12.95 5.27
C LEU A 139 -9.96 -12.73 3.81
N VAL A 140 -10.48 -11.55 3.44
CA VAL A 140 -10.75 -11.20 2.04
C VAL A 140 -9.45 -11.10 1.25
N VAL A 141 -8.41 -10.45 1.79
CA VAL A 141 -7.10 -10.35 1.13
C VAL A 141 -6.52 -11.75 0.87
N VAL A 142 -6.49 -12.61 1.90
CA VAL A 142 -5.98 -13.99 1.77
C VAL A 142 -6.85 -14.80 0.81
N GLY A 143 -8.17 -14.76 0.96
CA GLY A 143 -9.11 -15.53 0.15
C GLY A 143 -9.03 -15.17 -1.33
N LEU A 144 -9.09 -13.87 -1.66
CA LEU A 144 -9.00 -13.41 -3.05
C LEU A 144 -7.62 -13.64 -3.66
N GLY A 145 -6.53 -13.43 -2.90
CA GLY A 145 -5.18 -13.68 -3.38
C GLY A 145 -4.93 -15.17 -3.69
N LEU A 146 -5.35 -16.07 -2.80
CA LEU A 146 -5.24 -17.51 -3.05
C LEU A 146 -6.15 -17.98 -4.19
N LEU A 147 -7.33 -17.35 -4.35
CA LEU A 147 -8.25 -17.66 -5.44
C LEU A 147 -7.62 -17.33 -6.80
N ASP A 148 -7.05 -16.12 -6.93
CA ASP A 148 -6.42 -15.64 -8.16
C ASP A 148 -5.26 -16.55 -8.58
N ILE A 149 -4.35 -16.85 -7.63
CA ILE A 149 -3.20 -17.75 -7.85
C ILE A 149 -3.67 -19.15 -8.28
N ALA A 150 -4.66 -19.73 -7.57
CA ALA A 150 -5.13 -21.08 -7.87
C ALA A 150 -5.85 -21.16 -9.23
N LEU A 151 -6.71 -20.18 -9.53
CA LEU A 151 -7.46 -20.13 -10.78
C LEU A 151 -6.50 -20.03 -11.97
N TRP A 152 -5.53 -19.12 -11.91
CA TRP A 152 -4.58 -18.94 -13.00
C TRP A 152 -3.60 -20.10 -13.14
N PHE A 153 -3.17 -20.70 -12.03
CA PHE A 153 -2.38 -21.93 -12.12
C PHE A 153 -3.14 -23.01 -12.89
N LEU A 154 -4.43 -23.22 -12.60
CA LEU A 154 -5.26 -24.20 -13.31
C LEU A 154 -5.42 -23.86 -14.81
N ILE A 155 -5.69 -22.59 -15.12
CA ILE A 155 -5.85 -22.13 -16.52
C ILE A 155 -4.54 -22.34 -17.30
N LEU A 156 -3.42 -21.83 -16.80
CA LEU A 156 -2.14 -21.92 -17.50
C LEU A 156 -1.62 -23.36 -17.55
N HIS A 157 -1.86 -24.17 -16.52
CA HIS A 157 -1.52 -25.60 -16.55
C HIS A 157 -2.29 -26.35 -17.64
N ALA A 158 -3.56 -26.01 -17.87
CA ALA A 158 -4.34 -26.59 -18.95
C ALA A 158 -3.87 -26.12 -20.34
N VAL A 159 -3.48 -24.84 -20.48
CA VAL A 159 -3.00 -24.25 -21.74
C VAL A 159 -1.64 -24.80 -22.15
N TYR A 160 -0.69 -24.90 -21.21
CA TYR A 160 0.68 -25.38 -21.47
C TYR A 160 0.86 -26.89 -21.22
N ALA A 161 -0.24 -27.65 -21.23
CA ALA A 161 -0.19 -29.09 -20.99
C ALA A 161 0.68 -29.79 -22.05
N GLY A 162 1.73 -30.48 -21.61
CA GLY A 162 2.64 -31.23 -22.48
C GLY A 162 3.91 -30.49 -22.89
N GLU A 163 4.07 -29.20 -22.55
CA GLU A 163 5.35 -28.51 -22.74
C GLU A 163 6.38 -28.90 -21.67
N SER A 164 7.64 -29.11 -22.08
CA SER A 164 8.74 -29.45 -21.17
C SER A 164 9.05 -28.32 -20.18
N THR A 165 8.84 -27.07 -20.59
CA THR A 165 9.06 -25.85 -19.80
C THR A 165 7.78 -25.29 -19.18
N ALA A 166 6.66 -26.03 -19.20
CA ALA A 166 5.36 -25.54 -18.76
C ALA A 166 5.40 -24.90 -17.37
N LEU A 167 6.00 -25.57 -16.38
CA LEU A 167 6.03 -25.08 -15.00
C LEU A 167 6.77 -23.75 -14.87
N ILE A 168 7.89 -23.60 -15.58
CA ILE A 168 8.68 -22.37 -15.61
C ILE A 168 7.87 -21.24 -16.26
N THR A 169 7.25 -21.51 -17.41
CA THR A 169 6.38 -20.51 -18.09
C THR A 169 5.21 -20.08 -17.21
N ILE A 170 4.59 -21.01 -16.48
CA ILE A 170 3.49 -20.73 -15.57
C ILE A 170 3.96 -19.84 -14.40
N THR A 171 5.02 -20.24 -13.69
CA THR A 171 5.48 -19.51 -12.49
C THR A 171 5.98 -18.11 -12.83
N THR A 172 6.65 -17.93 -13.96
CA THR A 172 7.14 -16.63 -14.45
C THR A 172 5.99 -15.72 -14.87
N THR A 173 5.04 -16.23 -15.64
CA THR A 173 3.81 -15.49 -15.99
C THR A 173 3.05 -15.07 -14.73
N MET A 174 3.02 -15.93 -13.71
CA MET A 174 2.33 -15.67 -12.45
C MET A 174 2.95 -14.53 -11.62
N LEU A 175 4.23 -14.19 -11.81
CA LEU A 175 4.82 -13.03 -11.13
C LEU A 175 4.17 -11.70 -11.57
N THR A 176 3.57 -11.68 -12.77
CA THR A 176 2.82 -10.53 -13.27
C THR A 176 1.55 -10.25 -12.47
N PHE A 177 0.92 -11.26 -11.84
CA PHE A 177 -0.19 -11.05 -10.90
C PHE A 177 0.28 -10.20 -9.71
N GLY A 178 1.45 -10.56 -9.16
CA GLY A 178 2.09 -9.80 -8.09
C GLY A 178 2.37 -8.36 -8.50
N MET A 179 2.81 -8.14 -9.75
CA MET A 179 3.04 -6.79 -10.28
C MET A 179 1.74 -5.98 -10.35
N GLY A 180 0.65 -6.55 -10.89
CA GLY A 180 -0.67 -5.90 -10.92
C GLY A 180 -1.18 -5.57 -9.52
N ALA A 181 -1.15 -6.54 -8.62
CA ALA A 181 -1.59 -6.37 -7.24
C ALA A 181 -0.78 -5.30 -6.49
N SER A 182 0.54 -5.29 -6.66
CA SER A 182 1.45 -4.32 -6.04
C SER A 182 1.31 -2.92 -6.63
N THR A 183 1.02 -2.81 -7.93
CA THR A 183 0.73 -1.52 -8.60
C THR A 183 -0.54 -0.92 -7.98
N GLN A 184 -1.64 -1.67 -7.94
CA GLN A 184 -2.88 -1.21 -7.29
C GLN A 184 -2.64 -0.84 -5.82
N ALA A 185 -1.90 -1.66 -5.08
CA ALA A 185 -1.59 -1.42 -3.67
C ALA A 185 -0.75 -0.16 -3.45
N LEU A 186 0.21 0.14 -4.34
CA LEU A 186 1.06 1.33 -4.23
C LEU A 186 0.24 2.60 -4.39
N PHE A 187 -0.57 2.69 -5.46
CA PHE A 187 -1.47 3.83 -5.66
C PHE A 187 -2.50 3.94 -4.53
N ALA A 188 -3.03 2.81 -4.05
CA ALA A 188 -3.94 2.76 -2.91
C ALA A 188 -3.31 3.36 -1.66
N ARG A 189 -2.09 2.92 -1.31
CA ARG A 189 -1.38 3.31 -0.09
C ARG A 189 -0.89 4.75 -0.15
N VAL A 190 -0.30 5.18 -1.26
CA VAL A 190 0.18 6.57 -1.43
C VAL A 190 -0.98 7.55 -1.48
N GLY A 191 -1.99 7.30 -2.33
CA GLY A 191 -3.15 8.17 -2.43
C GLY A 191 -3.92 8.24 -1.11
N GLY A 192 -4.21 7.08 -0.51
CA GLY A 192 -4.91 7.01 0.78
C GLY A 192 -4.13 7.69 1.90
N GLY A 193 -2.80 7.50 1.94
CA GLY A 193 -1.91 8.17 2.89
C GLY A 193 -1.94 9.70 2.76
N ILE A 194 -1.84 10.21 1.54
CA ILE A 194 -1.94 11.67 1.29
C ILE A 194 -3.33 12.19 1.69
N TYR A 195 -4.39 11.47 1.33
CA TYR A 195 -5.76 11.83 1.66
C TYR A 195 -5.97 11.97 3.17
N THR A 196 -5.64 10.91 3.92
CA THR A 196 -5.90 10.86 5.37
C THR A 196 -4.97 11.81 6.12
N LYS A 197 -3.67 11.82 5.83
CA LYS A 197 -2.71 12.64 6.59
C LYS A 197 -2.80 14.13 6.28
N ALA A 198 -3.31 14.51 5.11
CA ALA A 198 -3.64 15.92 4.85
C ALA A 198 -4.79 16.42 5.73
N ALA A 199 -5.82 15.59 5.94
CA ALA A 199 -6.94 15.91 6.81
C ALA A 199 -6.49 15.93 8.29
N ASP A 200 -5.75 14.92 8.70
CA ASP A 200 -5.25 14.74 10.07
C ASP A 200 -4.38 15.92 10.53
N VAL A 201 -3.30 16.21 9.80
CA VAL A 201 -2.40 17.33 10.11
C VAL A 201 -3.14 18.67 10.08
N GLY A 202 -4.08 18.85 9.14
CA GLY A 202 -4.89 20.07 9.06
C GLY A 202 -5.85 20.24 10.24
N ALA A 203 -6.50 19.15 10.65
CA ALA A 203 -7.42 19.13 11.77
C ALA A 203 -6.68 19.36 13.10
N ASP A 204 -5.56 18.66 13.33
CA ASP A 204 -4.84 18.71 14.59
C ASP A 204 -4.11 20.03 14.81
N LEU A 205 -3.45 20.58 13.78
CA LEU A 205 -2.75 21.87 13.91
C LEU A 205 -3.74 23.00 14.20
N VAL A 206 -4.79 23.14 13.39
CA VAL A 206 -5.70 24.28 13.55
C VAL A 206 -6.65 24.07 14.72
N GLY A 207 -7.13 22.85 14.95
CA GLY A 207 -8.01 22.52 16.06
C GLY A 207 -7.28 22.57 17.40
N LYS A 208 -6.28 21.71 17.60
CA LYS A 208 -5.66 21.50 18.93
C LYS A 208 -4.66 22.59 19.27
N VAL A 209 -3.84 23.04 18.31
CA VAL A 209 -2.75 24.00 18.58
C VAL A 209 -3.23 25.45 18.48
N GLU A 210 -4.01 25.80 17.45
CA GLU A 210 -4.42 27.19 17.22
C GLU A 210 -5.73 27.56 17.92
N ALA A 211 -6.77 26.72 17.78
CA ALA A 211 -8.10 27.01 18.33
C ALA A 211 -8.32 26.43 19.74
N ASN A 212 -7.40 25.58 20.23
CA ASN A 212 -7.47 24.91 21.53
C ASN A 212 -8.81 24.17 21.76
N ILE A 213 -9.32 23.52 20.71
CA ILE A 213 -10.49 22.64 20.78
C ILE A 213 -10.05 21.17 20.89
N PRO A 214 -10.89 20.29 21.45
CA PRO A 214 -10.61 18.84 21.51
C PRO A 214 -10.29 18.20 20.16
N GLU A 215 -9.60 17.06 20.21
CA GLU A 215 -9.43 16.14 19.06
C GLU A 215 -10.79 15.60 18.63
N ASP A 216 -11.00 15.46 17.32
CA ASP A 216 -12.28 15.03 16.71
C ASP A 216 -13.51 15.93 17.01
N ASP A 217 -13.28 17.18 17.44
CA ASP A 217 -14.36 18.10 17.75
C ASP A 217 -15.25 18.39 16.51
N PRO A 218 -16.59 18.34 16.64
CA PRO A 218 -17.53 18.55 15.53
C PRO A 218 -17.59 20.01 15.03
N ARG A 219 -16.86 20.93 15.66
CA ARG A 219 -16.68 22.30 15.15
C ARG A 219 -15.58 22.37 14.11
N ASN A 220 -14.66 21.40 14.08
CA ASN A 220 -13.56 21.40 13.12
C ASN A 220 -14.03 20.85 11.75
N PRO A 221 -13.98 21.61 10.65
CA PRO A 221 -14.39 21.10 9.34
C PRO A 221 -13.50 20.01 8.77
N ALA A 222 -12.26 19.85 9.29
CA ALA A 222 -11.35 18.80 8.84
C ALA A 222 -11.50 17.50 9.64
N THR A 223 -12.26 17.48 10.74
CA THR A 223 -12.52 16.25 11.47
C THR A 223 -13.51 15.41 10.66
N ILE A 224 -13.02 14.26 10.20
CA ILE A 224 -13.86 13.21 9.66
C ILE A 224 -13.86 12.15 10.76
N ALA A 225 -14.99 11.95 11.45
CA ALA A 225 -15.12 10.90 12.48
C ALA A 225 -15.06 9.50 11.84
N ASP A 226 -13.87 9.10 11.42
CA ASP A 226 -13.60 7.90 10.66
C ASP A 226 -13.43 6.68 11.56
N ASN A 227 -13.07 6.89 12.82
CA ASN A 227 -12.85 5.86 13.83
C ASN A 227 -13.92 5.86 14.94
N ALA A 228 -13.84 4.88 15.86
CA ALA A 228 -14.81 4.73 16.93
C ALA A 228 -14.76 5.87 17.96
N GLY A 229 -13.57 6.43 18.23
CA GLY A 229 -13.37 7.56 19.13
C GLY A 229 -14.02 8.83 18.61
N GLY A 230 -13.79 9.17 17.33
CA GLY A 230 -14.45 10.30 16.67
C GLY A 230 -15.97 10.15 16.61
N ASN A 231 -16.48 8.92 16.44
CA ASN A 231 -17.93 8.67 16.53
C ASN A 231 -18.47 8.89 17.95
N ALA A 232 -17.70 8.52 18.99
CA ALA A 232 -18.09 8.76 20.37
C ALA A 232 -18.09 10.25 20.71
N GLU A 233 -17.05 10.98 20.31
CA GLU A 233 -16.90 12.42 20.52
C GLU A 233 -18.00 13.22 19.81
N MET A 234 -18.14 13.05 18.49
CA MET A 234 -19.11 13.81 17.69
C MET A 234 -20.57 13.49 17.99
N SER A 235 -20.83 12.33 18.63
CA SER A 235 -22.17 11.94 19.09
C SER A 235 -22.46 12.36 20.54
N GLY A 236 -21.49 13.00 21.22
CA GLY A 236 -21.63 13.43 22.60
C GLY A 236 -21.80 12.25 23.57
N LEU A 237 -21.13 11.12 23.32
CA LEU A 237 -21.14 9.99 24.26
C LEU A 237 -20.34 10.36 25.52
N GLY A 238 -20.67 9.71 26.65
CA GLY A 238 -20.00 10.00 27.93
C GLY A 238 -18.51 9.69 27.93
N GLU A 239 -17.78 10.34 28.85
CA GLU A 239 -16.31 10.24 28.99
C GLU A 239 -15.81 8.78 29.11
N GLU A 240 -16.52 7.93 29.86
CA GLU A 240 -16.20 6.50 29.97
C GLU A 240 -16.19 5.78 28.61
N VAL A 241 -17.08 6.17 27.68
CA VAL A 241 -17.10 5.61 26.32
C VAL A 241 -15.89 6.09 25.54
N ARG A 242 -15.52 7.37 25.71
CA ARG A 242 -14.33 7.95 25.08
C ARG A 242 -13.07 7.25 25.55
N GLU A 243 -12.89 7.08 26.86
CA GLU A 243 -11.77 6.33 27.46
C GLU A 243 -11.67 4.91 26.90
N ARG A 244 -12.79 4.19 26.80
CA ARG A 244 -12.83 2.84 26.20
C ARG A 244 -12.41 2.87 24.73
N THR A 245 -12.86 3.86 23.95
CA THR A 245 -12.46 3.98 22.55
C THR A 245 -11.00 4.41 22.37
N ASP A 246 -10.46 5.25 23.26
CA ASP A 246 -9.04 5.64 23.28
C ASP A 246 -8.15 4.43 23.59
N ALA A 247 -8.56 3.56 24.53
CA ALA A 247 -7.85 2.32 24.79
C ALA A 247 -7.83 1.37 23.58
N LEU A 248 -8.94 1.31 22.81
CA LEU A 248 -8.98 0.54 21.56
C LEU A 248 -8.08 1.16 20.48
N ASP A 249 -8.01 2.47 20.41
CA ASP A 249 -7.18 3.20 19.46
C ASP A 249 -5.68 3.01 19.75
N ALA A 250 -5.27 3.13 21.02
CA ALA A 250 -3.89 2.87 21.46
C ALA A 250 -3.44 1.43 21.14
N LEU A 251 -4.32 0.45 21.35
CA LEU A 251 -4.10 -0.94 20.92
C LEU A 251 -3.96 -1.01 19.38
N GLY A 252 -4.85 -0.33 18.66
CA GLY A 252 -4.82 -0.18 17.21
C GLY A 252 -3.48 0.32 16.69
N ASN A 253 -2.94 1.40 17.27
CA ASN A 253 -1.66 2.00 16.88
C ASN A 253 -0.50 1.00 17.03
N THR A 254 -0.49 0.25 18.13
CA THR A 254 0.51 -0.81 18.37
C THR A 254 0.40 -1.96 17.36
N THR A 255 -0.83 -2.41 17.07
CA THR A 255 -1.06 -3.46 16.07
C THR A 255 -0.72 -3.01 14.65
N ALA A 256 -0.96 -1.73 14.32
CA ALA A 256 -0.61 -1.12 13.06
C ALA A 256 0.91 -1.05 12.88
N ALA A 257 1.65 -0.62 13.91
CA ALA A 257 3.13 -0.64 13.90
C ALA A 257 3.68 -2.06 13.71
N THR A 258 3.12 -3.04 14.44
CA THR A 258 3.50 -4.45 14.29
C THR A 258 3.22 -4.95 12.87
N GLY A 259 2.05 -4.65 12.31
CA GLY A 259 1.68 -5.00 10.94
C GLY A 259 2.60 -4.36 9.89
N LYS A 260 2.99 -3.09 10.09
CA LYS A 260 3.99 -2.41 9.26
C LYS A 260 5.34 -3.13 9.34
N GLY A 261 5.78 -3.53 10.53
CA GLY A 261 7.01 -4.32 10.74
C GLY A 261 6.99 -5.65 9.99
N PHE A 262 5.91 -6.43 10.09
CA PHE A 262 5.74 -7.67 9.33
C PHE A 262 5.74 -7.43 7.81
N ALA A 263 5.06 -6.39 7.33
CA ALA A 263 5.03 -6.04 5.91
C ALA A 263 6.43 -5.65 5.38
N ILE A 264 7.21 -4.92 6.17
CA ILE A 264 8.58 -4.50 5.81
C ILE A 264 9.54 -5.70 5.83
N GLY A 265 9.50 -6.51 6.91
CA GLY A 265 10.35 -7.69 7.03
C GLY A 265 10.06 -8.74 5.94
N SER A 266 8.78 -9.03 5.69
CA SER A 266 8.38 -9.95 4.60
C SER A 266 8.76 -9.40 3.22
N ALA A 267 8.66 -8.08 3.00
CA ALA A 267 9.08 -7.47 1.75
C ALA A 267 10.59 -7.60 1.52
N ALA A 268 11.41 -7.51 2.58
CA ALA A 268 12.86 -7.68 2.46
C ALA A 268 13.24 -9.11 2.04
N LEU A 269 12.66 -10.12 2.70
CA LEU A 269 12.84 -11.53 2.34
C LEU A 269 12.32 -11.83 0.93
N THR A 270 11.15 -11.29 0.59
CA THR A 270 10.56 -11.45 -0.75
C THR A 270 11.44 -10.78 -1.81
N ALA A 271 11.95 -9.57 -1.56
CA ALA A 271 12.83 -8.88 -2.51
C ALA A 271 14.12 -9.66 -2.78
N LEU A 272 14.69 -10.30 -1.74
CA LEU A 272 15.83 -11.20 -1.93
C LEU A 272 15.48 -12.40 -2.81
N ALA A 273 14.32 -13.02 -2.61
CA ALA A 273 13.86 -14.10 -3.47
C ALA A 273 13.60 -13.61 -4.91
N LEU A 274 13.04 -12.41 -5.07
CA LEU A 274 12.77 -11.80 -6.38
C LEU A 274 14.05 -11.42 -7.12
N LEU A 275 15.16 -11.10 -6.43
CA LEU A 275 16.47 -10.95 -7.05
C LEU A 275 16.92 -12.25 -7.72
N ALA A 276 16.75 -13.39 -7.04
CA ALA A 276 17.04 -14.69 -7.63
C ALA A 276 16.09 -15.00 -8.79
N SER A 277 14.79 -14.70 -8.64
CA SER A 277 13.81 -14.85 -9.74
C SER A 277 14.14 -13.97 -10.94
N TYR A 278 14.72 -12.78 -10.74
CA TYR A 278 15.16 -11.92 -11.83
C TYR A 278 16.29 -12.56 -12.64
N ILE A 279 17.29 -13.16 -11.99
CA ILE A 279 18.37 -13.88 -12.70
C ILE A 279 17.80 -15.06 -13.50
N GLU A 280 16.84 -15.79 -12.92
CA GLU A 280 16.20 -16.91 -13.61
C GLU A 280 15.40 -16.45 -14.85
N GLU A 281 14.68 -15.33 -14.74
CA GLU A 281 13.97 -14.76 -15.89
C GLU A 281 14.92 -14.28 -16.98
N ILE A 282 16.05 -13.69 -16.58
CA ILE A 282 17.13 -13.31 -17.50
C ILE A 282 17.70 -14.55 -18.21
N LYS A 283 17.93 -15.65 -17.49
CA LYS A 283 18.35 -16.93 -18.08
C LYS A 283 17.36 -17.41 -19.12
N ILE A 284 16.07 -17.44 -18.81
CA ILE A 284 15.01 -17.86 -19.74
C ILE A 284 14.96 -16.97 -20.98
N ALA A 285 15.05 -15.64 -20.80
CA ALA A 285 15.07 -14.69 -21.90
C ALA A 285 16.30 -14.89 -22.81
N MET A 286 17.47 -15.16 -22.24
CA MET A 286 18.68 -15.46 -23.02
C MET A 286 18.56 -16.78 -23.77
N ILE A 287 18.00 -17.84 -23.17
CA ILE A 287 17.77 -19.13 -23.85
C ILE A 287 16.89 -18.93 -25.08
N ARG A 288 15.75 -18.24 -24.95
CA ARG A 288 14.85 -17.94 -26.08
C ARG A 288 15.56 -17.15 -27.19
N ALA A 289 16.43 -16.21 -26.81
CA ALA A 289 17.20 -15.44 -27.77
C ALA A 289 18.24 -16.30 -28.52
N VAL A 290 18.87 -17.27 -27.84
CA VAL A 290 19.79 -18.24 -28.46
C VAL A 290 19.05 -19.17 -29.41
N GLU A 291 17.86 -19.65 -29.04
CA GLU A 291 16.98 -20.42 -29.95
C GLU A 291 16.61 -19.60 -31.20
N GLY A 292 16.47 -18.28 -31.06
CA GLY A 292 16.29 -17.33 -32.15
C GLY A 292 17.57 -16.98 -32.94
N GLY A 293 18.71 -17.59 -32.62
CA GLY A 293 19.98 -17.42 -33.33
C GLY A 293 20.93 -16.36 -32.77
N LYS A 294 20.63 -15.71 -31.63
CA LYS A 294 21.62 -14.83 -30.95
C LYS A 294 22.74 -15.68 -30.34
N GLN A 295 23.96 -15.15 -30.33
CA GLN A 295 25.08 -15.70 -29.55
C GLN A 295 25.53 -14.68 -28.51
N TYR A 296 25.77 -15.15 -27.29
CA TYR A 296 26.31 -14.34 -26.21
C TYR A 296 27.78 -14.67 -26.04
N ILE A 297 28.62 -13.65 -25.95
CA ILE A 297 30.07 -13.80 -25.80
C ILE A 297 30.47 -13.13 -24.49
N ASP A 298 31.21 -13.85 -23.65
CA ASP A 298 31.72 -13.31 -22.40
C ASP A 298 32.86 -12.30 -22.62
N ALA A 299 33.32 -11.66 -21.54
CA ALA A 299 34.42 -10.69 -21.62
C ALA A 299 35.77 -11.30 -22.04
N ALA A 300 35.92 -12.64 -21.98
CA ALA A 300 37.10 -13.38 -22.40
C ALA A 300 37.01 -13.86 -23.86
N GLY A 301 35.90 -13.61 -24.54
CA GLY A 301 35.67 -14.01 -25.93
C GLY A 301 35.08 -15.41 -26.11
N ASN A 302 34.67 -16.09 -25.02
CA ASN A 302 34.05 -17.41 -25.09
C ASN A 302 32.54 -17.30 -25.31
N ILE A 303 31.98 -18.27 -26.03
CA ILE A 303 30.53 -18.40 -26.16
C ILE A 303 29.94 -18.76 -24.79
N PHE A 304 29.02 -17.93 -24.33
CA PHE A 304 28.26 -18.15 -23.11
C PHE A 304 26.98 -18.91 -23.44
N ASP A 305 26.85 -20.12 -22.86
CA ASP A 305 25.66 -20.95 -22.99
C ASP A 305 24.74 -20.76 -21.77
N PRO A 306 23.60 -20.05 -21.91
CA PRO A 306 22.70 -19.81 -20.80
C PRO A 306 21.98 -21.09 -20.32
N THR A 307 21.94 -22.17 -21.11
CA THR A 307 21.23 -23.40 -20.73
C THR A 307 21.94 -24.16 -19.60
N THR A 308 23.27 -24.19 -19.66
CA THR A 308 24.13 -24.89 -18.70
C THR A 308 24.70 -23.99 -17.60
N ALA A 309 24.64 -22.67 -17.79
CA ALA A 309 25.15 -21.69 -16.83
C ALA A 309 24.41 -21.72 -15.47
N SER A 310 25.21 -21.66 -14.40
CA SER A 310 24.78 -21.45 -13.02
C SER A 310 24.57 -19.96 -12.70
N THR A 311 23.94 -19.66 -11.57
CA THR A 311 23.77 -18.26 -11.09
C THR A 311 25.11 -17.52 -10.97
N VAL A 312 26.17 -18.21 -10.56
CA VAL A 312 27.52 -17.61 -10.44
C VAL A 312 28.10 -17.26 -11.80
N ASP A 313 27.83 -18.08 -12.82
CA ASP A 313 28.25 -17.81 -14.19
C ASP A 313 27.54 -16.57 -14.74
N PHE A 314 26.25 -16.39 -14.43
CA PHE A 314 25.50 -15.17 -14.78
C PHE A 314 26.05 -13.91 -14.09
N ILE A 315 26.38 -14.00 -12.79
CA ILE A 315 27.03 -12.90 -12.05
C ILE A 315 28.35 -12.51 -12.72
N THR A 316 29.12 -13.50 -13.17
CA THR A 316 30.41 -13.29 -13.85
C THR A 316 30.21 -12.71 -15.24
N PHE A 317 29.29 -13.27 -16.03
CA PHE A 317 28.96 -12.84 -17.40
C PHE A 317 28.51 -11.37 -17.43
N PHE A 318 27.62 -10.98 -16.51
CA PHE A 318 27.16 -9.59 -16.41
C PHE A 318 28.12 -8.69 -15.62
N GLN A 319 29.27 -9.20 -15.18
CA GLN A 319 30.28 -8.46 -14.42
C GLN A 319 29.68 -7.76 -13.20
N VAL A 320 28.88 -8.48 -12.40
CA VAL A 320 28.24 -7.97 -11.19
C VAL A 320 29.28 -7.90 -10.07
N ASN A 321 30.17 -6.91 -10.15
CA ASN A 321 31.21 -6.62 -9.18
C ASN A 321 31.30 -5.11 -8.93
N LEU A 322 31.85 -4.70 -7.78
CA LEU A 322 31.90 -3.29 -7.36
C LEU A 322 32.81 -2.41 -8.23
N ILE A 323 33.67 -2.99 -9.07
CA ILE A 323 34.54 -2.23 -9.98
C ILE A 323 33.77 -1.82 -11.24
N ASN A 324 32.71 -2.56 -11.61
CA ASN A 324 31.84 -2.22 -12.73
C ASN A 324 31.06 -0.92 -12.42
N PRO A 325 31.25 0.16 -13.18
CA PRO A 325 30.53 1.42 -12.94
C PRO A 325 29.01 1.26 -13.02
N LYS A 326 28.49 0.35 -13.87
CA LYS A 326 27.05 0.09 -13.99
C LYS A 326 26.46 -0.45 -12.68
N VAL A 327 27.22 -1.26 -11.96
CA VAL A 327 26.85 -1.82 -10.65
C VAL A 327 26.76 -0.72 -9.60
N LEU A 328 27.79 0.12 -9.48
CA LEU A 328 27.80 1.22 -8.50
C LEU A 328 26.69 2.23 -8.78
N VAL A 329 26.51 2.63 -10.03
CA VAL A 329 25.44 3.55 -10.44
C VAL A 329 24.09 2.93 -10.14
N GLY A 330 23.86 1.65 -10.49
CA GLY A 330 22.64 0.92 -10.14
C GLY A 330 22.35 0.98 -8.64
N ALA A 331 23.33 0.63 -7.80
CA ALA A 331 23.19 0.66 -6.34
C ALA A 331 22.80 2.06 -5.80
N PHE A 332 23.48 3.10 -6.27
CA PHE A 332 23.16 4.47 -5.85
C PHE A 332 21.80 4.94 -6.34
N LEU A 333 21.42 4.61 -7.58
CA LEU A 333 20.07 4.90 -8.10
C LEU A 333 19.00 4.19 -7.26
N GLY A 334 19.27 2.97 -6.81
CA GLY A 334 18.35 2.21 -5.96
C GLY A 334 18.14 2.88 -4.61
N ALA A 335 19.24 3.24 -3.96
CA ALA A 335 19.18 3.95 -2.69
C ALA A 335 18.48 5.31 -2.85
N MET A 336 18.84 6.07 -3.88
CA MET A 336 18.26 7.37 -4.19
C MET A 336 16.76 7.26 -4.49
N ALA A 337 16.31 6.21 -5.17
CA ALA A 337 14.89 6.01 -5.48
C ALA A 337 14.04 5.92 -4.20
N ALA A 338 14.53 5.25 -3.15
CA ALA A 338 13.85 5.19 -1.86
C ALA A 338 13.73 6.58 -1.20
N PHE A 339 14.83 7.34 -1.14
CA PHE A 339 14.81 8.70 -0.58
C PHE A 339 13.96 9.67 -1.40
N LEU A 340 14.07 9.61 -2.73
CA LEU A 340 13.28 10.43 -3.65
C LEU A 340 11.79 10.14 -3.48
N PHE A 341 11.41 8.87 -3.42
CA PHE A 341 10.04 8.46 -3.20
C PHE A 341 9.49 9.05 -1.88
N CYS A 342 10.23 8.91 -0.78
CA CYS A 342 9.86 9.50 0.50
C CYS A 342 9.75 11.03 0.45
N GLY A 343 10.71 11.71 -0.18
CA GLY A 343 10.67 13.17 -0.31
C GLY A 343 9.44 13.65 -1.09
N LEU A 344 9.07 12.95 -2.15
CA LEU A 344 7.89 13.25 -2.95
C LEU A 344 6.60 13.03 -2.16
N THR A 345 6.46 11.89 -1.46
CA THR A 345 5.25 11.59 -0.68
C THR A 345 5.09 12.50 0.54
N MET A 346 6.17 12.81 1.25
CA MET A 346 6.13 13.78 2.35
C MET A 346 5.84 15.19 1.85
N GLY A 347 6.46 15.62 0.75
CA GLY A 347 6.17 16.91 0.12
C GLY A 347 4.72 17.03 -0.35
N ALA A 348 4.14 15.93 -0.87
CA ALA A 348 2.73 15.86 -1.24
C ALA A 348 1.80 16.04 -0.03
N VAL A 349 2.05 15.32 1.08
CA VAL A 349 1.30 15.51 2.33
C VAL A 349 1.43 16.94 2.82
N GLY A 350 2.64 17.51 2.83
CA GLY A 350 2.86 18.89 3.28
C GLY A 350 2.06 19.93 2.46
N ARG A 351 2.02 19.80 1.13
CA ARG A 351 1.21 20.68 0.26
C ARG A 351 -0.29 20.52 0.52
N ALA A 352 -0.75 19.27 0.66
CA ALA A 352 -2.16 18.97 0.91
C ALA A 352 -2.62 19.44 2.29
N ALA A 353 -1.84 19.16 3.33
CA ALA A 353 -2.05 19.64 4.69
C ALA A 353 -2.03 21.17 4.76
N GLY A 354 -1.09 21.83 4.08
CA GLY A 354 -1.06 23.29 3.99
C GLY A 354 -2.35 23.87 3.41
N SER A 355 -2.92 23.23 2.38
CA SER A 355 -4.21 23.63 1.81
C SER A 355 -5.37 23.39 2.79
N MET A 356 -5.33 22.28 3.53
CA MET A 356 -6.31 21.96 4.57
C MET A 356 -6.29 22.99 5.71
N VAL A 357 -5.10 23.31 6.24
CA VAL A 357 -4.90 24.32 7.29
C VAL A 357 -5.52 25.66 6.90
N GLN A 358 -5.28 26.12 5.67
CA GLN A 358 -5.84 27.39 5.21
C GLN A 358 -7.37 27.35 5.12
N GLU A 359 -7.96 26.22 4.71
CA GLU A 359 -9.41 26.06 4.65
C GLU A 359 -10.04 26.03 6.04
N VAL A 360 -9.46 25.29 7.00
CA VAL A 360 -9.96 25.26 8.39
C VAL A 360 -9.92 26.68 9.00
N ARG A 361 -8.80 27.39 8.84
CA ARG A 361 -8.66 28.79 9.28
C ARG A 361 -9.68 29.71 8.61
N ARG A 362 -9.92 29.54 7.31
CA ARG A 362 -10.92 30.31 6.56
C ARG A 362 -12.31 30.11 7.16
N GLN A 363 -12.72 28.85 7.38
CA GLN A 363 -14.05 28.55 7.94
C GLN A 363 -14.22 29.09 9.35
N PHE A 364 -13.22 28.93 10.23
CA PHE A 364 -13.27 29.50 11.59
C PHE A 364 -13.39 31.03 11.60
N ARG A 365 -12.79 31.71 10.63
CA ARG A 365 -12.87 33.17 10.50
C ARG A 365 -14.17 33.66 9.87
N GLU A 366 -14.66 32.98 8.84
CA GLU A 366 -15.74 33.47 7.98
C GLU A 366 -17.13 32.97 8.37
N ILE A 367 -17.23 31.75 8.90
CA ILE A 367 -18.51 31.15 9.31
C ILE A 367 -18.73 31.45 10.80
N LYS A 368 -19.48 32.52 11.06
CA LYS A 368 -19.82 32.94 12.43
C LYS A 368 -20.61 31.85 13.14
N GLY A 369 -20.27 31.59 14.41
CA GLY A 369 -20.96 30.62 15.26
C GLY A 369 -20.33 29.21 15.29
N ILE A 370 -19.36 28.88 14.43
CA ILE A 370 -18.71 27.56 14.44
C ILE A 370 -18.06 27.27 15.80
N LEU A 371 -17.19 28.17 16.28
CA LEU A 371 -16.48 27.94 17.55
C LEU A 371 -17.41 27.94 18.77
N ALA A 372 -18.56 28.61 18.66
CA ALA A 372 -19.62 28.58 19.67
C ALA A 372 -20.50 27.32 19.59
N GLY A 373 -20.36 26.48 18.55
CA GLY A 373 -21.19 25.29 18.32
C GLY A 373 -22.57 25.59 17.75
N GLU A 374 -22.82 26.83 17.31
CA GLU A 374 -24.12 27.29 16.79
C GLU A 374 -24.26 27.09 15.28
N ALA A 375 -23.13 26.98 14.56
CA ALA A 375 -23.09 26.79 13.11
C ALA A 375 -22.39 25.49 12.73
N THR A 376 -22.85 24.85 11.66
CA THR A 376 -22.27 23.61 11.13
C THR A 376 -21.11 23.91 10.18
N PRO A 377 -19.93 23.28 10.34
CA PRO A 377 -18.81 23.42 9.41
C PRO A 377 -19.09 22.79 8.03
N ASP A 378 -18.38 23.25 7.00
CA ASP A 378 -18.40 22.63 5.68
C ASP A 378 -17.31 21.55 5.58
N TYR A 379 -17.69 20.33 5.98
CA TYR A 379 -16.85 19.12 5.86
C TYR A 379 -16.59 18.72 4.41
N GLY A 380 -17.55 18.98 3.52
CA GLY A 380 -17.48 18.59 2.11
C GLY A 380 -16.28 19.25 1.43
N ARG A 381 -16.01 20.51 1.77
CA ARG A 381 -14.88 21.24 1.23
C ARG A 381 -13.53 20.64 1.64
N CYS A 382 -13.37 20.25 2.91
CA CYS A 382 -12.16 19.58 3.38
C CYS A 382 -11.94 18.24 2.67
N VAL A 383 -12.99 17.42 2.54
CA VAL A 383 -12.97 16.15 1.78
C VAL A 383 -12.57 16.37 0.32
N GLU A 384 -13.07 17.43 -0.33
CA GLU A 384 -12.72 17.77 -1.70
C GLU A 384 -11.22 18.11 -1.83
N ILE A 385 -10.68 18.92 -0.91
CA ILE A 385 -9.28 19.34 -0.91
C ILE A 385 -8.34 18.14 -0.76
N SER A 386 -8.59 17.28 0.23
CA SER A 386 -7.77 16.08 0.44
C SER A 386 -7.91 15.09 -0.72
N THR A 387 -9.12 14.88 -1.25
CA THR A 387 -9.36 14.03 -2.42
C THR A 387 -8.57 14.53 -3.63
N ARG A 388 -8.76 15.79 -4.01
CA ARG A 388 -8.12 16.35 -5.21
C ARG A 388 -6.61 16.32 -5.10
N SER A 389 -6.06 16.65 -3.93
CA SER A 389 -4.62 16.64 -3.68
C SER A 389 -4.06 15.22 -3.77
N ALA A 390 -4.69 14.25 -3.08
CA ALA A 390 -4.28 12.85 -3.13
C ALA A 390 -4.25 12.29 -4.55
N GLN A 391 -5.31 12.52 -5.34
CA GLN A 391 -5.42 12.00 -6.70
C GLN A 391 -4.34 12.56 -7.64
N ARG A 392 -4.00 13.84 -7.50
CA ARG A 392 -2.97 14.48 -8.33
C ARG A 392 -1.57 14.06 -7.90
N GLU A 393 -1.32 14.06 -6.60
CA GLU A 393 0.01 13.91 -6.02
C GLU A 393 0.48 12.45 -5.95
N MET A 394 -0.44 11.47 -5.94
CA MET A 394 -0.08 10.04 -5.91
C MET A 394 0.55 9.53 -7.22
N ILE A 395 0.30 10.21 -8.35
CA ILE A 395 0.67 9.72 -9.69
C ILE A 395 2.18 9.64 -9.85
N LEU A 396 2.89 10.75 -9.60
CA LEU A 396 4.33 10.83 -9.81
C LEU A 396 5.13 9.79 -8.99
N PRO A 397 5.02 9.72 -7.65
CA PRO A 397 5.79 8.75 -6.86
C PRO A 397 5.44 7.31 -7.22
N SER A 398 4.18 7.02 -7.56
CA SER A 398 3.76 5.66 -7.93
C SER A 398 4.28 5.23 -9.30
N LEU A 399 4.32 6.14 -10.29
CA LEU A 399 4.87 5.85 -11.61
C LEU A 399 6.39 5.69 -11.59
N LEU A 400 7.11 6.41 -10.72
CA LEU A 400 8.56 6.26 -10.58
C LEU A 400 8.97 4.83 -10.21
N ALA A 401 8.18 4.14 -9.38
CA ALA A 401 8.40 2.74 -9.03
C ALA A 401 8.41 1.80 -10.23
N ILE A 402 7.70 2.17 -11.30
CA ILE A 402 7.57 1.38 -12.53
C ILE A 402 8.60 1.85 -13.57
N ILE A 403 8.78 3.16 -13.71
CA ILE A 403 9.65 3.73 -14.76
C ILE A 403 11.13 3.50 -14.44
N ILE A 404 11.56 3.65 -13.17
CA ILE A 404 12.98 3.57 -12.81
C ILE A 404 13.60 2.22 -13.21
N PRO A 405 13.02 1.05 -12.85
CA PRO A 405 13.59 -0.22 -13.28
C PRO A 405 13.66 -0.41 -14.80
N ILE A 406 12.67 0.10 -15.54
CA ILE A 406 12.64 0.02 -17.00
C ILE A 406 13.78 0.83 -17.61
N VAL A 407 13.93 2.09 -17.20
CA VAL A 407 14.98 2.98 -17.70
C VAL A 407 16.36 2.44 -17.34
N VAL A 408 16.54 1.97 -16.10
CA VAL A 408 17.80 1.37 -15.66
C VAL A 408 18.11 0.09 -16.45
N GLY A 409 17.12 -0.75 -16.73
CA GLY A 409 17.29 -1.93 -17.58
C GLY A 409 17.76 -1.58 -18.98
N LEU A 410 17.12 -0.57 -19.61
CA LEU A 410 17.49 -0.15 -20.97
C LEU A 410 18.86 0.54 -21.06
N VAL A 411 19.28 1.25 -20.01
CA VAL A 411 20.52 2.07 -20.03
C VAL A 411 21.72 1.33 -19.43
N LEU A 412 21.53 0.65 -18.30
CA LEU A 412 22.60 0.01 -17.52
C LEU A 412 22.58 -1.53 -17.62
N GLY A 413 21.55 -2.10 -18.25
CA GLY A 413 21.41 -3.54 -18.43
C GLY A 413 21.20 -4.31 -17.12
N VAL A 414 21.39 -5.63 -17.19
CA VAL A 414 21.11 -6.57 -16.09
C VAL A 414 21.90 -6.23 -14.83
N ALA A 415 23.19 -5.90 -14.96
CA ALA A 415 24.03 -5.56 -13.80
C ALA A 415 23.53 -4.30 -13.08
N GLY A 416 23.09 -3.28 -13.83
CA GLY A 416 22.53 -2.07 -13.26
C GLY A 416 21.20 -2.32 -12.54
N VAL A 417 20.33 -3.16 -13.10
CA VAL A 417 19.04 -3.52 -12.49
C VAL A 417 19.24 -4.35 -11.21
N LEU A 418 20.11 -5.35 -11.23
CA LEU A 418 20.43 -6.15 -10.04
C LEU A 418 20.84 -5.24 -8.87
N CYS A 419 21.73 -4.30 -9.14
CA CYS A 419 22.21 -3.41 -8.10
C CYS A 419 21.24 -2.28 -7.75
N LEU A 420 20.39 -1.82 -8.68
CA LEU A 420 19.22 -0.98 -8.37
C LEU A 420 18.33 -1.63 -7.32
N LEU A 421 18.01 -2.91 -7.51
CA LEU A 421 17.17 -3.66 -6.59
C LEU A 421 17.87 -3.88 -5.24
N THR A 422 19.17 -4.20 -5.23
CA THR A 422 19.96 -4.34 -3.98
C THR A 422 20.04 -3.02 -3.21
N GLY A 423 20.35 -1.90 -3.87
CA GLY A 423 20.44 -0.58 -3.24
C GLY A 423 19.09 -0.09 -2.74
N GLY A 424 18.03 -0.30 -3.52
CA GLY A 424 16.65 0.03 -3.14
C GLY A 424 16.15 -0.81 -1.96
N LEU A 425 16.50 -2.10 -1.92
CA LEU A 425 16.24 -2.96 -0.77
C LEU A 425 16.95 -2.44 0.49
N ALA A 426 18.27 -2.22 0.41
CA ALA A 426 19.06 -1.80 1.57
C ALA A 426 18.59 -0.45 2.14
N ALA A 427 18.50 0.59 1.32
CA ALA A 427 18.06 1.91 1.78
C ALA A 427 16.57 1.94 2.13
N GLY A 428 15.73 1.35 1.27
CA GLY A 428 14.28 1.34 1.45
C GLY A 428 13.83 0.58 2.69
N PHE A 429 14.45 -0.58 2.99
CA PHE A 429 14.17 -1.32 4.22
C PHE A 429 14.48 -0.47 5.45
N THR A 430 15.70 0.09 5.52
CA THR A 430 16.15 0.88 6.67
C THR A 430 15.28 2.12 6.88
N LEU A 431 14.92 2.83 5.80
CA LEU A 431 14.02 3.98 5.85
C LEU A 431 12.60 3.58 6.27
N ALA A 432 12.07 2.46 5.77
CA ALA A 432 10.72 2.01 6.10
C ALA A 432 10.58 1.71 7.59
N VAL A 433 11.56 1.02 8.18
CA VAL A 433 11.61 0.73 9.61
C VAL A 433 11.73 2.03 10.42
N PHE A 434 12.70 2.88 10.07
CA PHE A 434 12.91 4.16 10.73
C PHE A 434 11.64 5.01 10.74
N MET A 435 11.04 5.27 9.58
CA MET A 435 9.87 6.14 9.47
C MET A 435 8.65 5.58 10.20
N SER A 436 8.39 4.27 10.06
CA SER A 436 7.23 3.64 10.71
C SER A 436 7.33 3.68 12.23
N ASN A 437 8.52 3.40 12.76
CA ASN A 437 8.76 3.39 14.21
C ASN A 437 8.81 4.80 14.79
N SER A 438 9.49 5.75 14.13
CA SER A 438 9.56 7.14 14.60
C SER A 438 8.18 7.79 14.67
N GLY A 439 7.35 7.65 13.63
CA GLY A 439 6.01 8.22 13.68
C GLY A 439 5.10 7.52 14.72
N GLY A 440 5.19 6.20 14.87
CA GLY A 440 4.45 5.50 15.93
C GLY A 440 4.90 5.89 17.34
N ALA A 441 6.19 6.16 17.53
CA ALA A 441 6.72 6.63 18.81
C ALA A 441 6.24 8.03 19.17
N TRP A 442 6.18 8.96 18.20
CA TRP A 442 5.64 10.31 18.44
C TRP A 442 4.14 10.29 18.78
N ASP A 443 3.36 9.45 18.10
CA ASP A 443 1.93 9.28 18.39
C ASP A 443 1.69 8.75 19.81
N ASN A 444 2.38 7.67 20.18
CA ASN A 444 2.26 7.12 21.54
C ASN A 444 2.78 8.08 22.61
N ALA A 445 3.80 8.89 22.31
CA ALA A 445 4.24 9.95 23.21
C ALA A 445 3.16 11.02 23.39
N LYS A 446 2.44 11.40 22.32
CA LYS A 446 1.26 12.28 22.39
C LYS A 446 0.17 11.67 23.27
N LYS A 447 -0.23 10.42 23.02
CA LYS A 447 -1.25 9.71 23.81
C LYS A 447 -0.89 9.61 25.30
N MET A 448 0.36 9.31 25.63
CA MET A 448 0.82 9.28 27.03
C MET A 448 0.62 10.63 27.73
N VAL A 449 0.86 11.75 27.04
CA VAL A 449 0.59 13.10 27.57
C VAL A 449 -0.91 13.38 27.67
N GLU A 450 -1.71 12.94 26.69
CA GLU A 450 -3.18 13.09 26.70
C GLU A 450 -3.84 12.33 27.86
N GLU A 451 -3.25 11.23 28.32
CA GLU A 451 -3.65 10.44 29.50
C GLU A 451 -3.31 11.13 30.85
N GLY A 452 -2.70 12.31 30.82
CA GLY A 452 -2.40 13.10 32.02
C GLY A 452 -0.96 13.02 32.51
N HIS A 453 -0.12 12.18 31.90
CA HIS A 453 1.31 12.21 32.18
C HIS A 453 1.91 13.53 31.66
N PHE A 454 2.91 14.09 32.36
CA PHE A 454 3.63 15.29 31.91
C PHE A 454 2.76 16.55 31.65
N GLY A 455 1.63 16.69 32.35
CA GLY A 455 0.84 17.93 32.38
C GLY A 455 -0.50 17.88 31.64
N GLY A 456 -0.81 16.80 30.92
CA GLY A 456 -2.14 16.60 30.34
C GLY A 456 -2.45 17.46 29.11
N LYS A 457 -3.69 17.32 28.62
CA LYS A 457 -4.23 18.05 27.47
C LYS A 457 -4.15 19.57 27.69
N GLY A 458 -3.77 20.30 26.64
CA GLY A 458 -3.62 21.76 26.63
C GLY A 458 -2.29 22.30 27.16
N SER A 459 -1.46 21.46 27.79
CA SER A 459 -0.12 21.86 28.27
C SER A 459 0.87 22.14 27.11
N GLU A 460 1.97 22.82 27.41
CA GLU A 460 3.04 23.05 26.42
C GLU A 460 3.70 21.75 25.96
N ASN A 461 3.78 20.74 26.85
CA ASN A 461 4.24 19.40 26.50
C ASN A 461 3.29 18.74 25.49
N HIS A 462 1.98 18.87 25.70
CA HIS A 462 0.97 18.36 24.78
C HIS A 462 1.07 19.03 23.39
N LYS A 463 1.23 20.36 23.33
CA LYS A 463 1.45 21.06 22.05
C LYS A 463 2.71 20.57 21.35
N SER A 464 3.80 20.36 22.10
CA SER A 464 5.07 19.88 21.54
C SER A 464 4.96 18.46 20.98
N THR A 465 4.24 17.56 21.66
CA THR A 465 4.03 16.19 21.18
C THR A 465 3.07 16.13 19.99
N ILE A 466 2.07 17.03 19.89
CA ILE A 466 1.24 17.18 18.68
C ILE A 466 2.09 17.58 17.48
N VAL A 467 3.03 18.53 17.64
CA VAL A 467 3.96 18.90 16.57
C VAL A 467 4.82 17.69 16.14
N GLY A 468 5.30 16.90 17.09
CA GLY A 468 6.03 15.65 16.78
C GLY A 468 5.18 14.64 16.01
N ASP A 469 3.93 14.43 16.42
CA ASP A 469 3.02 13.49 15.78
C ASP A 469 2.64 13.91 14.35
N THR A 470 2.33 15.19 14.14
CA THR A 470 2.03 15.74 12.81
C THR A 470 3.23 15.68 11.84
N VAL A 471 4.46 15.68 12.37
CA VAL A 471 5.68 15.36 11.59
C VAL A 471 5.78 13.86 11.31
N GLY A 472 5.42 13.02 12.29
CA GLY A 472 5.42 11.56 12.22
C GLY A 472 4.33 10.95 11.34
N ASP A 473 3.25 11.67 11.08
CA ASP A 473 2.11 11.25 10.26
C ASP A 473 2.48 10.87 8.81
N PRO A 474 3.11 11.75 8.02
CA PRO A 474 3.56 11.38 6.68
C PRO A 474 4.64 10.28 6.69
N PHE A 475 5.37 10.12 7.80
CA PHE A 475 6.37 9.06 7.97
C PHE A 475 5.67 7.70 8.11
N LYS A 476 4.80 7.57 9.12
CA LYS A 476 4.21 6.29 9.53
C LYS A 476 3.08 5.83 8.63
N ASP A 477 2.35 6.73 7.97
CA ASP A 477 1.12 6.34 7.25
C ASP A 477 1.17 6.52 5.74
N THR A 478 2.06 7.37 5.23
CA THR A 478 2.24 7.56 3.79
C THR A 478 3.54 6.93 3.29
N SER A 479 4.69 7.45 3.74
CA SER A 479 5.99 7.16 3.10
C SER A 479 6.55 5.80 3.54
N GLY A 480 6.72 5.58 4.85
CA GLY A 480 7.27 4.35 5.43
C GLY A 480 6.56 3.08 4.97
N PRO A 481 5.23 2.95 5.11
CA PRO A 481 4.51 1.75 4.67
C PRO A 481 4.39 1.63 3.15
N SER A 482 4.64 2.68 2.37
CA SER A 482 4.66 2.57 0.90
C SER A 482 6.01 2.06 0.38
N LEU A 483 7.10 2.24 1.13
CA LEU A 483 8.43 1.73 0.76
C LEU A 483 8.48 0.21 0.62
N ASN A 484 7.78 -0.55 1.47
CA ASN A 484 7.75 -2.02 1.31
C ASN A 484 7.10 -2.43 -0.02
N ILE A 485 6.12 -1.66 -0.50
CA ILE A 485 5.45 -1.89 -1.78
C ILE A 485 6.37 -1.45 -2.92
N LEU A 486 7.04 -0.30 -2.79
CA LEU A 486 8.03 0.20 -3.75
C LEU A 486 9.10 -0.87 -4.06
N ILE A 487 9.72 -1.44 -3.03
CA ILE A 487 10.79 -2.44 -3.16
C ILE A 487 10.29 -3.68 -3.92
N LYS A 488 9.12 -4.21 -3.53
CA LYS A 488 8.52 -5.38 -4.19
C LYS A 488 8.13 -5.07 -5.62
N LEU A 489 7.49 -3.92 -5.87
CA LEU A 489 7.04 -3.53 -7.20
C LEU A 489 8.21 -3.31 -8.15
N MET A 490 9.27 -2.62 -7.72
CA MET A 490 10.47 -2.45 -8.56
C MET A 490 11.09 -3.79 -8.95
N SER A 491 11.12 -4.75 -8.02
CA SER A 491 11.61 -6.10 -8.27
C SER A 491 10.73 -6.85 -9.29
N MET A 492 9.40 -6.81 -9.11
CA MET A 492 8.44 -7.44 -10.03
C MET A 492 8.46 -6.80 -11.42
N VAL A 493 8.54 -5.48 -11.50
CA VAL A 493 8.71 -4.75 -12.77
C VAL A 493 9.99 -5.20 -13.45
N SER A 494 11.10 -5.30 -12.73
CA SER A 494 12.38 -5.75 -13.29
C SER A 494 12.25 -7.14 -13.92
N ILE A 495 11.58 -8.07 -13.25
CA ILE A 495 11.32 -9.42 -13.76
C ILE A 495 10.45 -9.37 -15.01
N VAL A 496 9.31 -8.69 -14.97
CA VAL A 496 8.41 -8.56 -16.14
C VAL A 496 9.10 -7.85 -17.31
N MET A 497 10.14 -7.04 -17.05
CA MET A 497 10.88 -6.30 -18.07
C MET A 497 12.23 -6.96 -18.43
N ALA A 498 12.53 -8.14 -17.88
CA ALA A 498 13.77 -8.87 -18.12
C ALA A 498 13.96 -9.21 -19.61
N GLY A 499 12.91 -9.71 -20.27
CA GLY A 499 12.93 -9.98 -21.72
C GLY A 499 13.23 -8.73 -22.56
N LEU A 500 12.71 -7.57 -22.17
CA LEU A 500 13.05 -6.30 -22.82
C LEU A 500 14.53 -5.93 -22.58
N THR A 501 15.00 -6.07 -21.34
CA THR A 501 16.40 -5.78 -20.98
C THR A 501 17.38 -6.62 -21.81
N ILE A 502 17.07 -7.90 -22.03
CA ILE A 502 17.86 -8.81 -22.88
C ILE A 502 17.73 -8.48 -24.37
N ALA A 503 16.58 -8.03 -24.83
CA ALA A 503 16.40 -7.69 -26.24
C ALA A 503 17.32 -6.54 -26.69
N PHE A 504 17.61 -5.61 -25.78
CA PHE A 504 18.48 -4.44 -25.97
C PHE A 504 19.93 -4.64 -25.49
N LEU A 505 20.28 -5.86 -25.03
CA LEU A 505 21.65 -6.36 -24.92
C LEU A 505 22.11 -6.88 -26.28
#